data_AF-A0A6I4V3A7-F1
#
_entry.id   AF-A0A6I4V3A7-F1
#
_cell.length_a   1.000
_cell.length_b   1.000
_cell.length_c   1.000
_cell.angle_alpha   90.00
_cell.angle_beta   90.00
_cell.angle_gamma   90.00
#
_symmetry.space_group_name_H-M   'P 1'
#
loop_
_entity.id
_entity.type
_entity.pdbx_description
1 polymer ?
#
loop_
_entity_poly.entity_id
_entity_poly.type
_entity_poly.pdbx_seq_one_letter_code
_entity_poly.pdbx_strand_id
1 'polypeptide(L)'
;MPRSEDPITTPSDRPTEQIGVLVGWDSSEIEGRIHLKLEYFPPGKTPRGRPQIMRLLLDRNEASVLGNYLYQITGEAGPARKPRRWPWSKSAG
;
A
#
# COMPACT_ATOMS: atom_id res chain seq x y z
N MET A 1 -13.42 -24.61 -46.83
CA MET A 1 -12.98 -23.25 -46.47
C MET A 1 -13.04 -23.12 -44.95
N PRO A 2 -11.95 -23.35 -44.20
CA PRO A 2 -11.94 -23.11 -42.77
C PRO A 2 -11.72 -21.61 -42.47
N ARG A 3 -12.36 -21.19 -41.39
CA ARG A 3 -12.61 -19.83 -40.93
C ARG A 3 -11.38 -19.28 -40.19
N SER A 4 -11.12 -18.01 -40.43
CA SER A 4 -10.11 -17.11 -39.86
C SER A 4 -9.49 -17.53 -38.52
N GLU A 5 -8.17 -17.61 -38.52
CA GLU A 5 -7.32 -17.77 -37.34
C GLU A 5 -7.53 -16.58 -36.40
N ASP A 6 -7.96 -16.84 -35.16
CA ASP A 6 -7.93 -15.84 -34.10
C ASP A 6 -6.46 -15.43 -33.83
N PRO A 7 -6.14 -14.13 -33.72
CA PRO A 7 -4.78 -13.73 -33.41
C PRO A 7 -4.40 -14.25 -32.03
N ILE A 8 -3.32 -15.03 -31.96
CA ILE A 8 -2.70 -15.46 -30.70
C ILE A 8 -2.27 -14.20 -29.96
N THR A 9 -3.09 -13.74 -29.01
CA THR A 9 -2.67 -12.71 -28.06
C THR A 9 -1.60 -13.35 -27.17
N THR A 10 -0.34 -13.15 -27.54
CA THR A 10 0.80 -13.52 -26.71
C THR A 10 0.61 -12.86 -25.33
N PRO A 11 0.78 -13.57 -24.20
CA PRO A 11 0.58 -13.00 -22.86
C PRO A 11 1.50 -11.81 -22.51
N SER A 12 2.38 -11.40 -23.43
CA SER A 12 3.27 -10.25 -23.36
C SER A 12 2.58 -8.89 -23.58
N ASP A 13 1.30 -8.87 -23.95
CA ASP A 13 0.53 -7.63 -24.17
C ASP A 13 -0.19 -7.11 -22.91
N ARG A 14 0.01 -7.76 -21.76
CA ARG A 14 -0.36 -7.13 -20.49
C ARG A 14 0.55 -5.91 -20.33
N PRO A 15 0.02 -4.69 -20.18
CA PRO A 15 0.88 -3.56 -19.84
C PRO A 15 1.62 -3.98 -18.58
N THR A 16 2.94 -4.16 -18.69
CA THR A 16 3.80 -4.38 -17.53
C THR A 16 3.46 -3.24 -16.59
N GLU A 17 2.75 -3.53 -15.49
CA GLU A 17 2.40 -2.54 -14.49
C GLU A 17 3.72 -1.95 -14.05
N GLN A 18 3.98 -0.77 -14.60
CA GLN A 18 5.29 -0.20 -14.54
C GLN A 18 5.27 0.45 -13.16
N ILE A 19 5.94 -0.17 -12.19
CA ILE A 19 5.86 0.27 -10.80
C ILE A 19 6.81 1.47 -10.65
N GLY A 20 6.26 2.62 -10.24
CA GLY A 20 7.05 3.81 -9.92
C GLY A 20 7.92 3.61 -8.68
N VAL A 21 8.90 4.48 -8.47
CA VAL A 21 9.79 4.42 -7.29
C VAL A 21 9.27 5.35 -6.20
N LEU A 22 8.85 4.81 -5.06
CA LEU A 22 8.54 5.58 -3.87
C LEU A 22 9.86 6.00 -3.18
N VAL A 23 10.07 7.29 -2.96
CA VAL A 23 11.31 7.84 -2.38
C VAL A 23 11.11 8.44 -0.99
N GLY A 24 9.87 8.74 -0.62
CA GLY A 24 9.55 9.30 0.69
C GLY A 24 8.07 9.16 1.00
N TRP A 25 7.76 9.15 2.29
CA TRP A 25 6.38 9.19 2.77
C TRP A 25 6.34 9.83 4.16
N ASP A 26 5.20 10.45 4.49
CA ASP A 26 4.91 11.05 5.78
C ASP A 26 3.41 10.95 6.09
N SER A 27 3.05 10.96 7.37
CA SER A 27 1.66 10.86 7.81
C SER A 27 1.33 11.87 8.90
N SER A 28 0.16 12.50 8.80
CA SER A 28 -0.42 13.34 9.85
C SER A 28 -1.88 12.99 10.10
N GLU A 29 -2.41 13.32 11.28
CA GLU A 29 -3.84 13.17 11.59
C GLU A 29 -4.51 14.54 11.54
N ILE A 30 -5.61 14.64 10.78
CA ILE A 30 -6.43 15.85 10.64
C ILE A 30 -7.88 15.44 10.85
N GLU A 31 -8.54 16.00 11.87
CA GLU A 31 -9.95 15.72 12.18
C GLU A 31 -10.29 14.22 12.30
N GLY A 32 -9.36 13.44 12.86
CA GLY A 32 -9.53 11.98 13.04
C GLY A 32 -9.32 11.15 11.77
N ARG A 33 -8.89 11.78 10.66
CA ARG A 33 -8.48 11.11 9.43
C ARG A 33 -6.97 11.14 9.28
N ILE A 34 -6.42 10.09 8.69
CA ILE A 34 -4.99 9.96 8.42
C ILE A 34 -4.73 10.55 7.03
N HIS A 35 -3.89 11.57 6.97
CA HIS A 35 -3.40 12.15 5.75
C HIS A 35 -2.02 11.57 5.43
N LEU A 36 -1.95 10.70 4.44
CA LEU A 36 -0.72 10.05 3.99
C LEU A 36 -0.19 10.77 2.75
N LYS A 37 1.00 11.36 2.87
CA LYS A 37 1.74 11.99 1.77
C LYS A 37 2.77 11.01 1.24
N LEU A 38 2.77 10.76 -0.06
CA LEU A 38 3.70 9.88 -0.76
C LEU A 38 4.48 10.68 -1.80
N GLU A 39 5.80 10.53 -1.80
CA GLU A 39 6.70 11.12 -2.78
C GLU A 39 7.27 10.03 -3.68
N TYR A 40 7.01 10.12 -4.99
CA TYR A 40 7.36 9.05 -5.93
C TYR A 40 7.79 9.57 -7.30
N PHE A 41 8.57 8.76 -8.02
CA PHE A 41 8.82 8.92 -9.44
C PHE A 41 7.95 7.95 -10.23
N PRO A 42 7.19 8.42 -11.23
CA PRO A 42 6.38 7.54 -12.04
C PRO A 42 7.26 6.58 -12.83
N PRO A 43 6.72 5.41 -13.20
CA PRO A 43 7.46 4.44 -13.98
C PRO A 43 7.86 4.96 -15.36
N GLY A 44 8.86 4.31 -15.95
CA GLY A 44 9.31 4.60 -17.32
C GLY A 44 10.04 5.94 -17.45
N LYS A 45 10.20 6.69 -16.36
CA LYS A 45 10.98 7.92 -16.32
C LYS A 45 12.21 7.70 -15.46
N THR A 46 13.37 8.05 -16.00
CA THR A 46 14.57 8.19 -15.16
C THR A 46 14.26 9.21 -14.07
N PRO A 47 14.47 8.89 -12.77
CA PRO A 47 14.20 9.80 -11.67
C PRO A 47 15.11 11.03 -11.81
N ARG A 48 14.56 12.11 -12.35
CA ARG A 48 15.24 13.39 -12.55
C ARG A 48 14.32 14.50 -12.08
N GLY A 49 14.87 15.46 -11.35
CA GLY A 49 14.10 16.59 -10.81
C GLY A 49 13.37 16.24 -9.51
N ARG A 50 12.24 16.90 -9.27
CA ARG A 50 11.48 16.75 -8.01
C ARG A 50 10.51 15.55 -8.09
N PRO A 51 10.36 14.78 -7.00
CA PRO A 51 9.37 13.70 -6.96
C PRO A 51 7.95 14.26 -7.07
N GLN A 52 7.05 13.46 -7.62
CA GLN A 52 5.61 13.74 -7.60
C GLN A 52 5.04 13.45 -6.22
N ILE A 53 3.98 14.16 -5.85
CA ILE A 53 3.33 14.02 -4.55
C ILE A 53 1.92 13.47 -4.75
N MET A 54 1.64 12.31 -4.15
CA MET A 54 0.29 11.78 -3.99
C MET A 54 -0.14 11.96 -2.53
N ARG A 55 -1.40 12.33 -2.32
CA ARG A 55 -1.99 12.50 -0.98
C ARG A 55 -3.22 11.62 -0.88
N LEU A 56 -3.24 10.78 0.14
CA LEU A 56 -4.38 9.95 0.49
C LEU A 56 -4.95 10.46 1.81
N LEU A 57 -6.27 10.58 1.88
CA LEU A 57 -6.99 10.87 3.11
C LEU A 57 -7.78 9.61 3.46
N LEU A 58 -7.39 8.97 4.55
CA LEU A 58 -7.90 7.68 4.97
C LEU A 58 -8.62 7.81 6.30
N ASP A 59 -9.71 7.10 6.47
CA ASP A 59 -10.19 6.84 7.83
C ASP A 59 -9.31 5.79 8.55
N ARG A 60 -9.61 5.52 9.82
CA ARG A 60 -8.84 4.57 10.62
C ARG A 60 -8.93 3.13 10.10
N ASN A 61 -10.06 2.73 9.53
CA ASN A 61 -10.24 1.38 9.00
C ASN A 61 -9.44 1.21 7.70
N GLU A 62 -9.55 2.17 6.78
CA GLU A 62 -8.80 2.18 5.52
C GLU A 62 -7.30 2.18 5.77
N ALA A 63 -6.82 3.02 6.70
CA ALA A 63 -5.41 3.02 7.09
C ALA A 63 -4.97 1.70 7.72
N SER A 64 -5.83 1.04 8.50
CA SER A 64 -5.53 -0.28 9.08
C SER A 64 -5.43 -1.36 8.01
N VAL A 65 -6.32 -1.35 7.02
CA VAL A 65 -6.27 -2.28 5.88
C VAL A 65 -4.99 -2.06 5.07
N LEU A 66 -4.67 -0.81 4.75
CA LEU A 66 -3.46 -0.45 4.02
C LEU A 66 -2.21 -0.91 4.80
N GLY A 67 -2.12 -0.61 6.09
CA GLY A 67 -1.00 -1.03 6.93
C GLY A 67 -0.83 -2.55 6.94
N ASN A 68 -1.91 -3.31 7.13
CA ASN A 68 -1.86 -4.78 7.10
C ASN A 68 -1.36 -5.32 5.75
N TYR A 69 -1.83 -4.74 4.64
CA TYR A 69 -1.36 -5.13 3.31
C TYR A 69 0.13 -4.86 3.14
N LEU A 70 0.61 -3.68 3.57
CA LEU A 70 2.02 -3.31 3.49
C LEU A 70 2.91 -4.24 4.34
N TYR A 71 2.45 -4.65 5.53
CA TYR A 71 3.16 -5.65 6.33
C TYR A 71 3.26 -7.01 5.62
N GLN A 72 2.17 -7.47 5.00
CA GLN A 72 2.14 -8.75 4.28
C GLN A 72 3.12 -8.77 3.10
N ILE A 73 3.17 -7.69 2.30
CA ILE A 73 4.04 -7.65 1.12
C ILE A 73 5.53 -7.45 1.47
N THR A 74 5.84 -6.84 2.62
CA THR A 74 7.22 -6.62 3.08
C THR A 74 7.79 -7.81 3.85
N GLY A 75 6.94 -8.78 4.24
CA GLY A 75 7.34 -9.90 5.08
C GLY A 75 7.62 -9.49 6.52
N GLU A 76 7.35 -8.25 6.91
CA GLU A 76 7.43 -7.82 8.30
C GLU A 76 6.25 -8.36 9.10
N ALA A 77 6.52 -8.89 10.29
CA ALA A 77 5.47 -9.24 11.23
C ALA A 77 4.76 -7.94 11.66
N GLY A 78 3.49 -7.80 11.28
CA GLY A 78 2.65 -6.68 11.71
C GLY A 78 2.70 -6.47 13.22
N PRO A 79 2.48 -5.24 13.72
CA PRO A 79 2.71 -4.89 15.11
C PRO A 79 1.97 -5.87 16.03
N ALA A 80 2.71 -6.47 16.95
CA ALA A 80 2.16 -7.42 17.90
C ALA A 80 0.95 -6.78 18.59
N ARG A 81 -0.24 -7.39 18.44
CA ARG A 81 -1.45 -6.92 19.11
C ARG A 81 -1.15 -6.86 20.61
N LYS A 82 -1.16 -5.64 21.18
CA LYS A 82 -0.97 -5.44 22.63
C LYS A 82 -1.95 -6.37 23.36
N PRO A 83 -1.47 -7.25 24.27
CA PRO A 83 -2.37 -8.12 24.99
C PRO A 83 -3.37 -7.23 25.75
N ARG A 84 -4.66 -7.41 25.46
CA ARG A 84 -5.75 -6.74 26.17
C ARG A 84 -5.69 -7.24 27.61
N ARG A 85 -5.06 -6.46 28.50
CA ARG A 85 -5.11 -6.73 29.94
C ARG A 85 -6.57 -6.63 30.38
N TRP A 86 -7.18 -7.78 30.64
CA TRP A 86 -8.54 -7.86 31.18
C TRP A 86 -8.53 -7.32 32.63
N PRO A 87 -9.40 -6.36 32.98
CA PRO A 87 -9.30 -5.57 34.20
C PRO A 87 -9.59 -6.32 35.51
N TRP A 88 -10.02 -7.60 35.48
CA TRP A 88 -10.35 -8.36 36.69
C TRP A 88 -9.27 -9.37 37.13
N SER A 89 -8.08 -9.32 36.56
CA SER A 89 -6.97 -10.23 36.91
C SER A 89 -6.31 -9.97 38.28
N LYS A 90 -6.98 -9.26 39.21
CA LYS A 90 -6.59 -9.18 40.62
C LYS A 90 -7.65 -9.83 41.50
N SER A 91 -7.54 -11.14 41.69
CA SER A 91 -8.09 -11.86 42.84
C SER A 91 -7.41 -13.23 42.92
N ALA A 92 -6.22 -13.26 43.53
CA ALA A 92 -5.62 -14.45 44.17
C ALA A 92 -4.31 -14.00 44.82
N GLY A 93 -4.26 -14.05 46.15
CA GLY A 93 -3.12 -13.71 46.98
C GLY A 93 -3.57 -13.02 48.25
#